data_AF-A0AAV0G4C7-F1
#
_entry.id   AF-A0AAV0G4C7-F1
#
_cell.length_a   1.000
_cell.length_b   1.000
_cell.length_c   1.000
_cell.angle_alpha   90.00
_cell.angle_beta   90.00
_cell.angle_gamma   90.00
#
_symmetry.space_group_name_H-M   'P 1'
#
loop_
_entity.id
_entity.type
_entity.pdbx_description
1 polymer ?
#
loop_
_entity_poly.entity_id
_entity_poly.type
_entity_poly.pdbx_seq_one_letter_code
_entity_poly.pdbx_strand_id
1 'polypeptide(L)'
;MHVDNEHLFWNGFGISAAQLGLPDTGLITYGEMVSAGQEIARAVSIPLIGDADNGYGNAMNVKRTVKGYIRLGYAGILLEDQVSPKACGHTRGVKVVSREEAVMRIQAAVDARTECGADIVIVARSDSRQAISFEESLWRSRAFADAGADVLFIDALASKEEMRSFCEVSPLVPKMANMLEGGGKTPILTPVELEDIGFKIVAYPLSLLAVSIGAMQQLVHAILDAIFTMGHPETVSLCFSTWGALAAIRSGRLPSPGSMPSFEEIKDILGFNVYYEEEKHYAFCTSHLSSQREVISQRLQDEVVEVLTPEVSHSYNNGDSTRGSFSRMWSRKLRVKISGRDGFDKLDIRIPAGFLEGITNIVPALVGVNLKELLDNTSFDDGGKQLLDFKDTMGDRIQVFLE
;
A
#
# COMPACT_ATOMS: atom_id res chain seq x y z
N MET A 1 -9.22 3.27 2.07
CA MET A 1 -9.79 4.43 1.36
C MET A 1 -11.31 4.26 1.33
N HIS A 2 -12.02 4.89 2.25
CA HIS A 2 -13.49 4.90 2.29
C HIS A 2 -13.96 6.35 2.13
N VAL A 3 -13.69 6.93 0.97
CA VAL A 3 -14.30 8.18 0.53
C VAL A 3 -15.13 7.79 -0.69
N ASP A 4 -16.36 8.30 -0.78
CA ASP A 4 -17.35 8.03 -1.84
C ASP A 4 -16.89 8.53 -3.23
N ASN A 5 -15.77 8.00 -3.71
CA ASN A 5 -15.26 8.27 -5.03
C ASN A 5 -15.91 7.26 -5.99
N GLU A 6 -16.47 7.75 -7.09
CA GLU A 6 -17.07 6.90 -8.12
C GLU A 6 -16.02 6.06 -8.88
N HIS A 7 -14.76 6.50 -8.89
CA HIS A 7 -13.63 5.80 -9.51
C HIS A 7 -12.30 6.24 -8.86
N LEU A 8 -11.25 5.43 -9.05
CA LEU A 8 -9.89 5.71 -8.62
C LEU A 8 -8.96 5.81 -9.84
N PHE A 9 -8.14 6.85 -9.90
CA PHE A 9 -7.08 6.98 -10.90
C PHE A 9 -5.72 6.64 -10.27
N TRP A 10 -5.08 5.60 -10.80
CA TRP A 10 -3.79 5.11 -10.36
C TRP A 10 -2.69 5.66 -11.26
N ASN A 11 -1.99 6.70 -10.80
CA ASN A 11 -1.07 7.49 -11.62
C ASN A 11 0.39 7.03 -11.52
N GLY A 12 1.14 7.07 -12.63
CA GLY A 12 2.51 6.58 -12.71
C GLY A 12 3.50 7.34 -11.81
N PHE A 13 3.36 8.66 -11.71
CA PHE A 13 4.23 9.47 -10.84
C PHE A 13 4.04 9.12 -9.36
N GLY A 14 2.81 8.96 -8.90
CA GLY A 14 2.50 8.56 -7.52
C GLY A 14 3.22 7.27 -7.13
N ILE A 15 3.27 6.30 -8.03
CA ILE A 15 3.94 5.01 -7.80
C ILE A 15 5.45 5.17 -7.81
N SER A 16 6.01 5.85 -8.82
CA SER A 16 7.45 6.09 -8.89
C SER A 16 7.95 6.81 -7.63
N ALA A 17 7.21 7.82 -7.16
CA ALA A 17 7.54 8.57 -5.96
C ALA A 17 7.40 7.72 -4.68
N ALA A 18 6.27 7.03 -4.50
CA ALA A 18 5.99 6.32 -3.26
C ALA A 18 6.75 4.99 -3.13
N GLN A 19 6.96 4.27 -4.23
CA GLN A 19 7.57 2.95 -4.23
C GLN A 19 9.07 2.98 -4.51
N LEU A 20 9.51 3.86 -5.42
CA LEU A 20 10.92 3.95 -5.81
C LEU A 20 11.65 5.15 -5.19
N GLY A 21 10.92 6.17 -4.72
CA GLY A 21 11.54 7.45 -4.32
C GLY A 21 12.17 8.19 -5.50
N LEU A 22 11.70 7.94 -6.73
CA LEU A 22 12.29 8.42 -7.97
C LEU A 22 11.34 9.35 -8.74
N PRO A 23 11.88 10.22 -9.63
CA PRO A 23 11.07 11.10 -10.45
C PRO A 23 10.28 10.34 -11.52
N ASP A 24 9.24 10.99 -12.05
CA ASP A 24 8.46 10.45 -13.17
C ASP A 24 9.13 10.72 -14.53
N THR A 25 10.11 9.87 -14.85
CA THR A 25 10.93 9.97 -16.06
C THR A 25 11.04 8.61 -16.78
N GLY A 26 9.99 7.78 -16.68
CA GLY A 26 9.95 6.47 -17.33
C GLY A 26 10.93 5.44 -16.76
N LEU A 27 11.37 5.61 -15.51
CA LEU A 27 12.22 4.63 -14.80
C LEU A 27 11.41 3.44 -14.28
N ILE A 28 10.15 3.69 -13.91
CA ILE A 28 9.26 2.64 -13.44
C ILE A 28 8.93 1.67 -14.59
N THR A 29 9.01 0.39 -14.29
CA THR A 29 8.80 -0.68 -15.26
C THR A 29 7.35 -1.17 -15.24
N TYR A 30 6.92 -1.82 -16.32
CA TYR A 30 5.65 -2.54 -16.37
C TYR A 30 5.44 -3.48 -15.18
N GLY A 31 6.49 -4.21 -14.77
CA GLY A 31 6.40 -5.17 -13.67
C GLY A 31 6.12 -4.50 -12.32
N GLU A 32 6.77 -3.37 -12.06
CA GLU A 32 6.54 -2.57 -10.86
C GLU A 32 5.15 -1.96 -10.84
N MET A 33 4.67 -1.45 -11.98
CA MET A 33 3.31 -0.91 -12.13
C MET A 33 2.24 -1.97 -11.86
N VAL A 34 2.39 -3.16 -12.44
CA VAL A 34 1.48 -4.30 -12.22
C VAL A 34 1.50 -4.76 -10.76
N SER A 35 2.69 -4.86 -10.16
CA SER A 35 2.84 -5.26 -8.76
C SER A 35 2.15 -4.28 -7.82
N ALA A 36 2.36 -2.97 -8.02
CA ALA A 36 1.72 -1.93 -7.23
C ALA A 36 0.19 -1.94 -7.43
N GLY A 37 -0.24 -2.08 -8.67
CA GLY A 37 -1.65 -2.06 -9.05
C GLY A 37 -2.46 -3.23 -8.50
N GLN A 38 -1.85 -4.41 -8.41
CA GLN A 38 -2.50 -5.62 -7.91
C GLN A 38 -2.97 -5.47 -6.45
N GLU A 39 -2.17 -4.85 -5.59
CA GLU A 39 -2.53 -4.66 -4.19
C GLU A 39 -3.71 -3.69 -4.03
N ILE A 40 -3.81 -2.69 -4.90
CA ILE A 40 -4.89 -1.70 -4.85
C ILE A 40 -6.16 -2.25 -5.44
N ALA A 41 -6.09 -2.94 -6.58
CA ALA A 41 -7.24 -3.57 -7.20
C ALA A 41 -7.92 -4.58 -6.24
N ARG A 42 -7.15 -5.21 -5.33
CA ARG A 42 -7.69 -6.07 -4.27
C ARG A 42 -8.29 -5.32 -3.09
N ALA A 43 -7.81 -4.10 -2.84
CA ALA A 43 -8.21 -3.29 -1.69
C ALA A 43 -9.45 -2.43 -1.96
N VAL A 44 -9.86 -2.25 -3.21
CA VAL A 44 -10.99 -1.38 -3.60
C VAL A 44 -12.02 -2.12 -4.44
N SER A 45 -13.29 -1.77 -4.27
CA SER A 45 -14.40 -2.27 -5.09
C SER A 45 -14.88 -1.27 -6.15
N ILE A 46 -14.30 -0.07 -6.18
CA ILE A 46 -14.62 0.98 -7.15
C ILE A 46 -13.78 0.83 -8.43
N PRO A 47 -14.28 1.27 -9.60
CA PRO A 47 -13.54 1.24 -10.86
C PRO A 47 -12.15 1.85 -10.77
N LEU A 48 -11.14 1.11 -11.24
CA LEU A 48 -9.74 1.54 -11.24
C LEU A 48 -9.26 1.82 -12.67
N ILE A 49 -8.84 3.06 -12.92
CA ILE A 49 -8.16 3.45 -14.16
C ILE A 49 -6.66 3.53 -13.86
N GLY A 50 -5.85 2.75 -14.58
CA GLY A 50 -4.42 2.70 -14.39
C GLY A 50 -3.64 3.43 -15.46
N ASP A 51 -2.68 4.25 -15.06
CA ASP A 51 -1.64 4.77 -15.94
C ASP A 51 -0.78 3.60 -16.45
N ALA A 52 -0.57 3.56 -17.76
CA ALA A 52 0.27 2.57 -18.43
C ALA A 52 1.41 3.23 -19.22
N ASP A 53 1.73 4.49 -18.89
CA ASP A 53 2.73 5.29 -19.58
C ASP A 53 2.50 5.22 -21.09
N ASN A 54 3.55 4.88 -21.84
CA ASN A 54 3.52 4.71 -23.29
C ASN A 54 3.41 3.23 -23.73
N GLY A 55 3.02 2.33 -22.80
CA GLY A 55 2.83 0.90 -23.06
C GLY A 55 4.08 0.03 -22.95
N TYR A 56 5.19 0.60 -22.47
CA TYR A 56 6.44 -0.10 -22.13
C TYR A 56 7.13 -0.81 -23.29
N GLY A 57 7.01 -0.27 -24.51
CA GLY A 57 7.71 -0.77 -25.69
C GLY A 57 6.93 -0.56 -26.99
N ASN A 58 6.90 -1.57 -27.85
CA ASN A 58 6.18 -1.54 -29.12
C ASN A 58 4.71 -1.98 -28.97
N ALA A 59 3.99 -2.11 -30.08
CA ALA A 59 2.59 -2.58 -30.09
C ALA A 59 2.37 -3.91 -29.35
N MET A 60 3.32 -4.85 -29.41
CA MET A 60 3.20 -6.13 -28.68
C MET A 60 3.36 -5.94 -27.17
N ASN A 61 4.20 -4.99 -26.75
CA ASN A 61 4.29 -4.59 -25.34
C ASN A 61 2.98 -3.95 -24.88
N VAL A 62 2.39 -3.06 -25.68
CA VAL A 62 1.06 -2.48 -25.40
C VAL A 62 0.02 -3.59 -25.18
N LYS A 63 -0.05 -4.59 -26.08
CA LYS A 63 -0.97 -5.73 -25.92
C LYS A 63 -0.71 -6.50 -24.62
N ARG A 64 0.56 -6.74 -24.29
CA ARG A 64 0.94 -7.40 -23.03
C ARG A 64 0.46 -6.59 -21.82
N THR A 65 0.64 -5.27 -21.87
CA THR A 65 0.29 -4.34 -20.79
C THR A 65 -1.22 -4.32 -20.55
N VAL A 66 -2.01 -4.14 -21.60
CA VAL A 66 -3.48 -4.16 -21.54
C VAL A 66 -3.99 -5.49 -20.98
N LYS A 67 -3.47 -6.62 -21.50
CA LYS A 67 -3.83 -7.97 -20.99
C LYS A 67 -3.45 -8.15 -19.51
N GLY A 68 -2.35 -7.54 -19.08
CA GLY A 68 -1.95 -7.51 -17.68
C GLY A 68 -2.98 -6.80 -16.81
N TYR A 69 -3.38 -5.60 -17.21
CA TYR A 69 -4.33 -4.76 -16.47
C TYR A 69 -5.72 -5.41 -16.41
N ILE A 70 -6.18 -6.00 -17.52
CA ILE A 70 -7.42 -6.80 -17.55
C ILE A 70 -7.38 -7.93 -16.51
N ARG A 71 -6.28 -8.67 -16.41
CA ARG A 71 -6.14 -9.79 -15.44
C ARG A 71 -6.17 -9.33 -13.98
N LEU A 72 -5.79 -8.08 -13.71
CA LEU A 72 -5.84 -7.49 -12.38
C LEU A 72 -7.23 -6.91 -12.05
N GLY A 73 -8.17 -6.89 -12.99
CA GLY A 73 -9.51 -6.33 -12.78
C GLY A 73 -9.57 -4.80 -12.94
N TYR A 74 -8.63 -4.18 -13.67
CA TYR A 74 -8.71 -2.75 -13.97
C TYR A 74 -9.92 -2.45 -14.87
N ALA A 75 -10.64 -1.39 -14.53
CA ALA A 75 -11.76 -0.88 -15.32
C ALA A 75 -11.30 -0.04 -16.51
N GLY A 76 -10.12 0.58 -16.41
CA GLY A 76 -9.55 1.37 -17.50
C GLY A 76 -8.03 1.43 -17.50
N ILE A 77 -7.49 1.84 -18.64
CA ILE A 77 -6.05 2.03 -18.85
C ILE A 77 -5.82 3.36 -19.58
N LEU A 78 -4.83 4.13 -19.13
CA LEU A 78 -4.39 5.35 -19.77
C LEU A 78 -3.08 5.10 -20.51
N LEU A 79 -3.06 5.41 -21.80
CA LEU A 79 -1.94 5.14 -22.70
C LEU A 79 -1.56 6.40 -23.48
N GLU A 80 -0.28 6.76 -23.46
CA GLU A 80 0.23 8.00 -24.05
C GLU A 80 1.12 7.81 -25.30
N ASP A 81 1.27 8.88 -26.07
CA ASP A 81 2.01 8.90 -27.33
C ASP A 81 3.48 9.36 -27.20
N GLN A 82 4.03 9.38 -25.99
CA GLN A 82 5.42 9.75 -25.76
C GLN A 82 6.42 8.70 -26.27
N VAL A 83 7.61 9.15 -26.65
CA VAL A 83 8.78 8.27 -26.86
C VAL A 83 9.23 7.65 -25.52
N SER A 84 9.99 6.56 -25.56
CA SER A 84 10.72 6.07 -24.38
C SER A 84 12.13 6.66 -24.31
N PRO A 85 12.64 7.04 -23.12
CA PRO A 85 11.90 7.15 -21.87
C PRO A 85 10.89 8.32 -21.92
N LYS A 86 9.72 8.12 -21.31
CA LYS A 86 8.68 9.15 -21.18
C LYS A 86 9.04 10.14 -20.07
N ALA A 87 8.42 11.31 -20.08
CA ALA A 87 8.55 12.30 -19.01
C ALA A 87 7.18 12.79 -18.56
N CYS A 88 7.08 13.31 -17.34
CA CYS A 88 5.85 13.96 -16.88
C CYS A 88 5.41 15.06 -17.87
N GLY A 89 4.16 15.00 -18.33
CA GLY A 89 3.62 15.84 -19.40
C GLY A 89 3.55 17.33 -19.09
N HIS A 90 3.88 17.77 -17.87
CA HIS A 90 4.01 19.19 -17.50
C HIS A 90 5.47 19.70 -17.49
N THR A 91 6.46 18.84 -17.76
CA THR A 91 7.89 19.19 -17.80
C THR A 91 8.32 19.74 -19.17
N ARG A 92 9.58 20.16 -19.32
CA ARG A 92 10.15 20.63 -20.60
C ARG A 92 10.78 19.46 -21.38
N GLY A 93 10.77 19.55 -22.70
CA GLY A 93 11.46 18.58 -23.55
C GLY A 93 10.68 17.29 -23.81
N VAL A 94 9.36 17.30 -23.54
CA VAL A 94 8.43 16.23 -23.90
C VAL A 94 8.52 15.93 -25.39
N LYS A 95 8.58 14.66 -25.76
CA LYS A 95 8.69 14.18 -27.13
C LYS A 95 7.66 13.10 -27.37
N VAL A 96 7.01 13.17 -28.53
CA VAL A 96 6.01 12.19 -28.95
C VAL A 96 6.48 11.41 -30.16
N VAL A 97 5.95 10.21 -30.33
CA VAL A 97 6.20 9.36 -31.50
C VAL A 97 5.50 9.90 -32.76
N SER A 98 5.77 9.29 -33.91
CA SER A 98 5.07 9.64 -35.14
C SER A 98 3.56 9.41 -35.01
N ARG A 99 2.77 10.03 -35.90
CA ARG A 99 1.31 9.85 -35.89
C ARG A 99 0.93 8.38 -36.08
N GLU A 100 1.61 7.70 -36.99
CA GLU A 100 1.40 6.30 -37.33
C GLU A 100 1.66 5.39 -36.14
N GLU A 101 2.77 5.61 -35.42
CA GLU A 101 3.08 4.84 -34.22
C GLU A 101 2.09 5.12 -33.09
N ALA A 102 1.70 6.38 -32.89
CA ALA A 102 0.74 6.74 -31.84
C ALA A 102 -0.62 6.05 -32.04
N VAL A 103 -1.16 6.12 -33.27
CA VAL A 103 -2.42 5.44 -33.63
C VAL A 103 -2.27 3.92 -33.52
N MET A 104 -1.13 3.35 -33.94
CA MET A 104 -0.86 1.92 -33.84
C MET A 104 -0.91 1.42 -32.39
N ARG A 105 -0.42 2.21 -31.42
CA ARG A 105 -0.48 1.84 -30.00
C ARG A 105 -1.93 1.79 -29.49
N ILE A 106 -2.76 2.76 -29.86
CA ILE A 106 -4.19 2.75 -29.51
C ILE A 106 -4.89 1.55 -30.15
N GLN A 107 -4.65 1.29 -31.43
CA GLN A 107 -5.21 0.13 -32.12
C GLN A 107 -4.79 -1.19 -31.43
N ALA A 108 -3.51 -1.31 -31.05
CA ALA A 108 -3.02 -2.49 -30.34
C ALA A 108 -3.72 -2.70 -28.99
N ALA A 109 -4.05 -1.61 -28.28
CA ALA A 109 -4.80 -1.68 -27.03
C ALA A 109 -6.24 -2.15 -27.25
N VAL A 110 -6.93 -1.59 -28.26
CA VAL A 110 -8.29 -1.99 -28.65
C VAL A 110 -8.35 -3.44 -29.13
N ASP A 111 -7.35 -3.89 -29.89
CA ASP A 111 -7.23 -5.28 -30.32
C ASP A 111 -7.05 -6.21 -29.11
N ALA A 112 -6.18 -5.84 -28.15
CA ALA A 112 -5.96 -6.64 -26.94
C ALA A 112 -7.22 -6.78 -26.09
N ARG A 113 -8.00 -5.71 -25.94
CA ARG A 113 -9.32 -5.73 -25.30
C ARG A 113 -10.26 -6.73 -25.99
N THR A 114 -10.38 -6.61 -27.31
CA THR A 114 -11.26 -7.45 -28.13
C THR A 114 -10.86 -8.92 -28.06
N GLU A 115 -9.57 -9.23 -28.18
CA GLU A 115 -9.02 -10.59 -28.08
C GLU A 115 -9.30 -11.25 -26.73
N CYS A 116 -9.38 -10.46 -25.66
CA CYS A 116 -9.70 -10.93 -24.31
C CYS A 116 -11.20 -11.01 -24.02
N GLY A 117 -12.06 -10.47 -24.90
CA GLY A 117 -13.50 -10.34 -24.62
C GLY A 117 -13.78 -9.49 -23.39
N ALA A 118 -12.93 -8.51 -23.10
CA ALA A 118 -13.04 -7.62 -21.95
C ALA A 118 -13.67 -6.26 -22.34
N ASP A 119 -14.13 -5.53 -21.34
CA ASP A 119 -14.77 -4.22 -21.45
C ASP A 119 -13.89 -3.07 -20.89
N ILE A 120 -12.58 -3.30 -20.75
CA ILE A 120 -11.64 -2.29 -20.25
C ILE A 120 -11.71 -1.00 -21.09
N VAL A 121 -11.81 0.14 -20.42
CA VAL A 121 -11.84 1.48 -21.02
C VAL A 121 -10.43 1.89 -21.44
N ILE A 122 -10.27 2.27 -22.71
CA ILE A 122 -9.01 2.79 -23.27
C ILE A 122 -9.04 4.32 -23.24
N VAL A 123 -8.28 4.92 -22.32
CA VAL A 123 -8.05 6.36 -22.24
C VAL A 123 -6.81 6.70 -23.08
N ALA A 124 -7.01 7.35 -24.22
CA ALA A 124 -5.92 7.75 -25.11
C ALA A 124 -5.43 9.16 -24.76
N ARG A 125 -4.18 9.24 -24.30
CA ARG A 125 -3.49 10.48 -23.95
C ARG A 125 -2.59 10.95 -25.09
N SER A 126 -2.61 12.26 -25.38
CA SER A 126 -1.57 12.90 -26.19
C SER A 126 -0.84 13.99 -25.43
N ASP A 127 0.48 13.94 -25.48
CA ASP A 127 1.38 14.99 -24.95
C ASP A 127 1.87 15.94 -26.06
N SER A 128 1.33 15.79 -27.27
CA SER A 128 1.75 16.55 -28.46
C SER A 128 1.46 18.06 -28.36
N ARG A 129 0.58 18.50 -27.44
CA ARG A 129 0.36 19.92 -27.19
C ARG A 129 1.65 20.62 -26.77
N GLN A 130 2.42 19.98 -25.90
CA GLN A 130 3.72 20.46 -25.46
C GLN A 130 4.82 20.17 -26.47
N ALA A 131 4.82 18.97 -27.04
CA ALA A 131 5.91 18.51 -27.89
C ALA A 131 5.92 19.14 -29.29
N ILE A 132 4.74 19.47 -29.84
CA ILE A 132 4.56 19.92 -31.23
C ILE A 132 3.67 21.16 -31.28
N SER A 133 2.34 21.02 -31.11
CA SER A 133 1.38 22.12 -31.20
C SER A 133 -0.01 21.70 -30.71
N PHE A 134 -0.88 22.69 -30.45
CA PHE A 134 -2.29 22.43 -30.14
C PHE A 134 -3.02 21.73 -31.30
N GLU A 135 -2.81 22.18 -32.53
CA GLU A 135 -3.46 21.56 -33.70
C GLU A 135 -3.06 20.10 -33.91
N GLU A 136 -1.79 19.77 -33.64
CA GLU A 136 -1.33 18.39 -33.67
C GLU A 136 -2.07 17.53 -32.62
N SER A 137 -2.28 18.06 -31.42
CA SER A 137 -3.01 17.37 -30.36
C SER A 137 -4.49 17.15 -30.69
N LEU A 138 -5.14 18.10 -31.37
CA LEU A 138 -6.51 17.94 -31.86
C LEU A 138 -6.60 16.93 -33.01
N TRP A 139 -5.59 16.86 -33.88
CA TRP A 139 -5.53 15.85 -34.94
C TRP A 139 -5.38 14.46 -34.34
N ARG A 140 -4.45 14.27 -33.39
CA ARG A 140 -4.20 12.98 -32.74
C ARG A 140 -5.41 12.50 -31.95
N SER A 141 -6.07 13.40 -31.24
CA SER A 141 -7.29 13.08 -30.49
C SER A 141 -8.41 12.53 -31.39
N ARG A 142 -8.59 13.11 -32.59
CA ARG A 142 -9.51 12.57 -33.60
C ARG A 142 -9.10 11.18 -34.05
N ALA A 143 -7.82 11.02 -34.42
CA ALA A 143 -7.29 9.74 -34.87
C ALA A 143 -7.37 8.64 -33.80
N PHE A 144 -7.21 8.98 -32.51
CA PHE A 144 -7.36 8.04 -31.40
C PHE A 144 -8.81 7.61 -31.20
N ALA A 145 -9.77 8.55 -31.34
CA ALA A 145 -11.19 8.21 -31.34
C ALA A 145 -11.55 7.30 -32.54
N ASP A 146 -11.06 7.60 -33.73
CA ASP A 146 -11.28 6.79 -34.94
C ASP A 146 -10.68 5.37 -34.79
N ALA A 147 -9.57 5.24 -34.05
CA ALA A 147 -8.95 3.96 -33.70
C ALA A 147 -9.69 3.19 -32.58
N GLY A 148 -10.73 3.77 -31.99
CA GLY A 148 -11.58 3.11 -30.99
C GLY A 148 -11.23 3.37 -29.53
N ALA A 149 -10.50 4.47 -29.23
CA ALA A 149 -10.35 4.94 -27.85
C ALA A 149 -11.71 5.37 -27.27
N ASP A 150 -11.96 5.02 -26.01
CA ASP A 150 -13.24 5.30 -25.34
C ASP A 150 -13.24 6.65 -24.62
N VAL A 151 -12.06 7.14 -24.25
CA VAL A 151 -11.87 8.45 -23.61
C VAL A 151 -10.65 9.12 -24.23
N LEU A 152 -10.75 10.43 -24.46
CA LEU A 152 -9.64 11.24 -24.96
C LEU A 152 -9.06 12.13 -23.86
N PHE A 153 -7.75 12.33 -23.91
CA PHE A 153 -7.04 13.22 -23.01
C PHE A 153 -5.90 13.94 -23.75
N ILE A 154 -5.89 15.28 -23.71
CA ILE A 154 -4.72 16.08 -24.09
C ILE A 154 -4.12 16.64 -22.81
N ASP A 155 -2.86 16.32 -22.54
CA ASP A 155 -2.19 16.86 -21.35
C ASP A 155 -1.67 18.29 -21.60
N ALA A 156 -1.56 19.06 -20.52
CA ALA A 156 -1.00 20.41 -20.52
C ALA A 156 -1.67 21.43 -21.48
N LEU A 157 -3.00 21.35 -21.68
CA LEU A 157 -3.78 22.41 -22.35
C LEU A 157 -3.58 23.75 -21.63
N ALA A 158 -3.33 24.83 -22.37
CA ALA A 158 -2.83 26.08 -21.82
C ALA A 158 -3.91 27.11 -21.47
N SER A 159 -5.15 26.93 -21.93
CA SER A 159 -6.25 27.87 -21.68
C SER A 159 -7.64 27.21 -21.69
N LYS A 160 -8.65 27.92 -21.18
CA LYS A 160 -10.06 27.48 -21.26
C LYS A 160 -10.53 27.38 -22.72
N GLU A 161 -9.97 28.17 -23.62
CA GLU A 161 -10.29 28.15 -25.06
C GLU A 161 -9.77 26.87 -25.71
N GLU A 162 -8.52 26.48 -25.43
CA GLU A 162 -7.99 25.19 -25.90
C GLU A 162 -8.81 24.01 -25.36
N MET A 163 -9.23 24.08 -24.09
CA MET A 163 -10.12 23.09 -23.48
C MET A 163 -11.48 22.96 -24.18
N ARG A 164 -12.11 24.08 -24.54
CA ARG A 164 -13.38 24.06 -25.30
C ARG A 164 -13.20 23.45 -26.67
N SER A 165 -12.18 23.88 -27.42
CA SER A 165 -11.88 23.32 -28.75
C SER A 165 -11.51 21.84 -28.69
N PHE A 166 -10.88 21.37 -27.62
CA PHE A 166 -10.67 19.94 -27.39
C PHE A 166 -11.98 19.19 -27.13
N CYS A 167 -12.91 19.75 -26.34
CA CYS A 167 -14.19 19.10 -26.08
C CYS A 167 -15.08 18.96 -27.34
N GLU A 168 -14.91 19.87 -28.31
CA GLU A 168 -15.55 19.81 -29.62
C GLU A 168 -14.98 18.70 -30.54
N VAL A 169 -13.78 18.20 -30.27
CA VAL A 169 -13.21 17.06 -31.00
C VAL A 169 -13.93 15.78 -30.61
N SER A 170 -14.45 15.05 -31.60
CA SER A 170 -15.19 13.80 -31.41
C SER A 170 -16.22 13.91 -30.26
N PRO A 171 -17.28 14.75 -30.40
CA PRO A 171 -18.15 15.15 -29.29
C PRO A 171 -18.77 14.00 -28.49
N LEU A 172 -18.96 12.84 -29.11
CA LEU A 172 -19.53 11.64 -28.48
C LEU A 172 -18.55 10.87 -27.60
N VAL A 173 -17.24 11.14 -27.73
CA VAL A 173 -16.19 10.51 -26.92
C VAL A 173 -15.92 11.39 -25.69
N PRO A 174 -16.07 10.87 -24.45
CA PRO A 174 -15.76 11.59 -23.23
C PRO A 174 -14.32 12.15 -23.18
N LYS A 175 -14.15 13.29 -22.50
CA LYS A 175 -12.85 13.92 -22.30
C LYS A 175 -12.46 13.86 -20.84
N MET A 176 -11.19 13.56 -20.60
CA MET A 176 -10.57 13.59 -19.29
C MET A 176 -9.73 14.86 -19.13
N ALA A 177 -9.88 15.51 -17.98
CA ALA A 177 -9.04 16.61 -17.53
C ALA A 177 -8.09 16.14 -16.43
N ASN A 178 -6.94 16.81 -16.33
CA ASN A 178 -5.92 16.52 -15.34
C ASN A 178 -5.58 17.80 -14.55
N MET A 179 -5.91 17.83 -13.26
CA MET A 179 -5.76 19.02 -12.41
C MET A 179 -4.55 18.86 -11.48
N LEU A 180 -3.44 19.51 -11.87
CA LEU A 180 -2.23 19.59 -11.04
C LEU A 180 -2.20 20.89 -10.24
N GLU A 181 -2.85 20.86 -9.07
CA GLU A 181 -3.08 22.01 -8.18
C GLU A 181 -1.78 22.71 -7.71
N GLY A 182 -0.62 22.06 -7.84
CA GLY A 182 0.69 22.56 -7.41
C GLY A 182 1.54 23.31 -8.45
N GLY A 183 0.99 23.69 -9.61
CA GLY A 183 1.70 24.51 -10.60
C GLY A 183 2.00 23.84 -11.94
N GLY A 184 1.05 23.03 -12.44
CA GLY A 184 1.07 22.58 -13.82
C GLY A 184 0.87 23.71 -14.84
N LYS A 185 0.95 23.37 -16.12
CA LYS A 185 0.70 24.34 -17.23
C LYS A 185 -0.78 24.64 -17.45
N THR A 186 -1.64 23.75 -17.01
CA THR A 186 -3.08 23.82 -17.23
C THR A 186 -3.74 24.69 -16.16
N PRO A 187 -4.60 25.66 -16.55
CA PRO A 187 -5.39 26.41 -15.59
C PRO A 187 -6.23 25.47 -14.70
N ILE A 188 -6.19 25.68 -13.39
CA ILE A 188 -6.91 24.86 -12.44
C ILE A 188 -8.36 25.30 -12.37
N LEU A 189 -9.27 24.37 -12.69
CA LEU A 189 -10.72 24.59 -12.73
C LEU A 189 -11.42 23.64 -11.76
N THR A 190 -12.58 24.08 -11.28
CA THR A 190 -13.46 23.23 -10.48
C THR A 190 -14.13 22.14 -11.34
N PRO A 191 -14.60 21.03 -10.75
CA PRO A 191 -15.38 20.02 -11.49
C PRO A 191 -16.57 20.61 -12.25
N VAL A 192 -17.26 21.60 -11.67
CA VAL A 192 -18.41 22.28 -12.30
C VAL A 192 -17.97 23.06 -13.54
N GLU A 193 -16.89 23.85 -13.44
CA GLU A 193 -16.36 24.57 -14.61
C GLU A 193 -15.87 23.63 -15.72
N LEU A 194 -15.31 22.47 -15.35
CA LEU A 194 -14.88 21.45 -16.32
C LEU A 194 -16.07 20.78 -17.01
N GLU A 195 -17.12 20.47 -16.26
CA GLU A 195 -18.36 19.93 -16.79
C GLU A 195 -19.03 20.92 -17.75
N ASP A 196 -19.10 22.21 -17.39
CA ASP A 196 -19.62 23.28 -18.24
C ASP A 196 -18.86 23.42 -19.57
N ILE A 197 -17.56 23.12 -19.58
CA ILE A 197 -16.74 23.10 -20.81
C ILE A 197 -17.00 21.83 -21.65
N GLY A 198 -17.39 20.72 -21.01
CA GLY A 198 -17.71 19.45 -21.68
C GLY A 198 -16.85 18.26 -21.25
N PHE A 199 -15.97 18.39 -20.25
CA PHE A 199 -15.26 17.26 -19.67
C PHE A 199 -16.22 16.34 -18.91
N LYS A 200 -15.86 15.05 -18.83
CA LYS A 200 -16.65 14.02 -18.12
C LYS A 200 -15.86 13.29 -17.04
N ILE A 201 -14.54 13.43 -17.05
CA ILE A 201 -13.64 12.82 -16.09
C ILE A 201 -12.62 13.88 -15.67
N VAL A 202 -12.31 13.96 -14.38
CA VAL A 202 -11.23 14.79 -13.86
C VAL A 202 -10.36 13.96 -12.92
N ALA A 203 -9.04 14.03 -13.11
CA ALA A 203 -8.07 13.44 -12.21
C ALA A 203 -7.33 14.50 -11.39
N TYR A 204 -7.03 14.13 -10.15
CA TYR A 204 -6.25 14.88 -9.18
C TYR A 204 -5.01 14.07 -8.78
N PRO A 205 -4.04 13.87 -9.70
CA PRO A 205 -3.03 12.82 -9.57
C PRO A 205 -2.05 13.05 -8.42
N LEU A 206 -1.83 14.30 -8.01
CA LEU A 206 -0.79 14.67 -7.03
C LEU A 206 -1.35 15.09 -5.67
N SER A 207 -2.66 15.27 -5.52
CA SER A 207 -3.22 15.88 -4.30
C SER A 207 -2.95 15.02 -3.07
N LEU A 208 -3.24 13.71 -3.15
CA LEU A 208 -2.96 12.78 -2.05
C LEU A 208 -1.46 12.67 -1.75
N LEU A 209 -0.62 12.62 -2.79
CA LEU A 209 0.83 12.54 -2.62
C LEU A 209 1.38 13.82 -1.98
N ALA A 210 0.99 14.99 -2.47
CA ALA A 210 1.46 16.28 -1.99
C ALA A 210 1.03 16.55 -0.55
N VAL A 211 -0.23 16.23 -0.19
CA VAL A 211 -0.72 16.33 1.19
C VAL A 211 0.07 15.39 2.11
N SER A 212 0.32 14.15 1.67
CA SER A 212 1.10 13.18 2.45
C SER A 212 2.53 13.66 2.67
N ILE A 213 3.22 14.10 1.61
CA ILE A 213 4.58 14.66 1.70
C ILE A 213 4.61 15.85 2.67
N GLY A 214 3.69 16.79 2.50
CA GLY A 214 3.60 17.98 3.34
C GLY A 214 3.39 17.63 4.81
N ALA A 215 2.50 16.70 5.12
CA ALA A 215 2.24 16.25 6.49
C ALA A 215 3.47 15.54 7.10
N MET A 216 4.11 14.64 6.35
CA MET A 216 5.31 13.93 6.80
C MET A 216 6.48 14.88 7.08
N GLN A 217 6.76 15.81 6.16
CA GLN A 217 7.85 16.79 6.32
C GLN A 217 7.62 17.69 7.53
N GLN A 218 6.39 18.18 7.70
CA GLN A 218 6.01 18.98 8.86
C GLN A 218 6.26 18.24 10.17
N LEU A 219 5.81 16.98 10.27
CA LEU A 219 6.03 16.16 11.46
C LEU A 219 7.52 15.97 11.76
N VAL A 220 8.33 15.64 10.74
CA VAL A 220 9.78 15.47 10.90
C VAL A 220 10.43 16.77 11.39
N HIS A 221 10.09 17.92 10.80
CA HIS A 221 10.61 19.21 11.26
C HIS A 221 10.23 19.51 12.71
N ALA A 222 8.99 19.23 13.12
CA ALA A 222 8.58 19.46 14.51
C ALA A 222 9.31 18.56 15.51
N ILE A 223 9.58 17.30 15.15
CA ILE A 223 10.38 16.38 15.97
C ILE A 223 11.81 16.88 16.09
N LEU A 224 12.44 17.29 14.99
CA LEU A 224 13.79 17.84 15.01
C LEU A 224 13.85 19.12 15.85
N ASP A 225 12.93 20.05 15.63
CA ASP A 225 12.83 21.28 16.42
C ASP A 225 12.66 20.96 17.92
N ALA A 226 11.82 19.99 18.29
CA ALA A 226 11.67 19.57 19.68
C ALA A 226 13.00 19.10 20.28
N ILE A 227 13.69 18.20 19.57
CA ILE A 227 14.97 17.63 20.00
C ILE A 227 16.03 18.73 20.17
N PHE A 228 16.11 19.69 19.24
CA PHE A 228 17.10 20.77 19.31
C PHE A 228 16.71 21.91 20.28
N THR A 229 15.41 22.16 20.49
CA THR A 229 14.90 23.20 21.40
C THR A 229 14.81 22.73 22.85
N MET A 230 14.90 21.42 23.14
CA MET A 230 15.12 20.91 24.50
C MET A 230 16.44 21.39 25.14
N GLY A 231 17.27 22.17 24.42
CA GLY A 231 18.36 22.97 24.96
C GLY A 231 17.99 24.40 25.44
N HIS A 232 16.82 24.95 25.09
CA HIS A 232 16.37 26.29 25.50
C HIS A 232 14.83 26.42 25.51
N PRO A 233 14.18 26.55 26.69
CA PRO A 233 12.73 26.53 26.78
C PRO A 233 12.14 27.95 26.68
N GLU A 234 11.70 28.41 25.51
CA GLU A 234 10.68 29.48 25.44
C GLU A 234 9.64 29.29 24.32
N THR A 235 8.44 29.74 24.66
CA THR A 235 7.08 29.57 24.12
C THR A 235 6.85 29.93 22.64
N VAL A 236 6.00 29.14 21.96
CA VAL A 236 5.21 29.59 20.79
C VAL A 236 3.80 28.98 20.83
N SER A 237 2.79 29.84 20.66
CA SER A 237 1.37 29.51 20.52
C SER A 237 0.93 29.74 19.07
N LEU A 238 0.20 28.79 18.46
CA LEU A 238 -1.04 28.98 17.66
C LEU A 238 -1.47 27.71 16.91
N CYS A 239 -2.74 27.72 16.50
CA CYS A 239 -3.68 26.61 16.34
C CYS A 239 -3.92 26.19 14.87
N PHE A 240 -4.07 24.89 14.60
CA PHE A 240 -4.95 24.20 13.62
C PHE A 240 -4.81 22.68 13.86
N SER A 241 -5.75 21.82 13.47
CA SER A 241 -5.90 20.45 14.03
C SER A 241 -4.68 19.53 13.87
N THR A 242 -3.96 19.54 12.75
CA THR A 242 -2.66 18.83 12.59
C THR A 242 -1.49 19.57 13.27
N TRP A 243 -1.61 20.88 13.39
CA TRP A 243 -0.66 21.77 14.09
C TRP A 243 -0.58 21.47 15.60
N GLY A 244 -1.67 20.95 16.20
CA GLY A 244 -1.71 20.56 17.60
C GLY A 244 -0.74 19.43 17.96
N ALA A 245 -0.58 18.44 17.07
CA ALA A 245 0.39 17.37 17.24
C ALA A 245 1.83 17.89 17.23
N LEU A 246 2.14 18.69 16.22
CA LEU A 246 3.46 19.28 16.02
C LEU A 246 3.85 20.23 17.17
N ALA A 247 2.93 21.11 17.59
CA ALA A 247 3.16 22.04 18.69
C ALA A 247 3.31 21.32 20.04
N ALA A 248 2.57 20.22 20.24
CA ALA A 248 2.74 19.37 21.42
C ALA A 248 4.15 18.76 21.44
N ILE A 249 4.58 18.10 20.37
CA ILE A 249 5.91 17.49 20.30
C ILE A 249 7.00 18.55 20.51
N ARG A 250 6.91 19.70 19.83
CA ARG A 250 7.84 20.85 19.99
C ARG A 250 7.94 21.37 21.43
N SER A 251 6.87 21.22 22.21
CA SER A 251 6.83 21.61 23.63
C SER A 251 7.10 20.45 24.60
N GLY A 252 7.61 19.30 24.11
CA GLY A 252 7.88 18.11 24.90
C GLY A 252 6.63 17.36 25.37
N ARG A 253 5.48 17.60 24.72
CA ARG A 253 4.18 16.99 25.03
C ARG A 253 3.74 16.02 23.92
N LEU A 254 2.90 15.06 24.27
CA LEU A 254 2.31 14.15 23.28
C LEU A 254 1.25 14.89 22.45
N PRO A 255 1.16 14.61 21.14
CA PRO A 255 0.06 15.07 20.30
C PRO A 255 -1.31 14.88 20.92
N SER A 256 -2.17 15.90 20.81
CA SER A 256 -3.57 15.76 21.21
C SER A 256 -4.26 14.69 20.33
N PRO A 257 -5.14 13.84 20.89
CA PRO A 257 -5.84 12.76 20.16
C PRO A 257 -6.62 13.19 18.91
N GLY A 258 -6.87 14.49 18.68
CA GLY A 258 -7.60 15.00 17.50
C GLY A 258 -6.74 15.42 16.30
N SER A 259 -5.42 15.20 16.34
CA SER A 259 -4.47 15.65 15.30
C SER A 259 -4.00 14.55 14.35
N MET A 260 -4.28 13.30 14.70
CA MET A 260 -4.00 12.09 13.94
C MET A 260 -5.25 11.20 14.03
N PRO A 261 -5.47 10.28 13.08
CA PRO A 261 -6.44 9.23 13.27
C PRO A 261 -6.14 8.52 14.59
N SER A 262 -7.15 8.36 15.42
CA SER A 262 -7.11 7.51 16.60
C SER A 262 -6.78 6.08 16.19
N PHE A 263 -6.27 5.29 17.14
CA PHE A 263 -5.97 3.89 16.87
C PHE A 263 -7.22 3.10 16.45
N GLU A 264 -8.39 3.47 16.97
CA GLU A 264 -9.68 2.88 16.55
C GLU A 264 -10.03 3.23 15.10
N GLU A 265 -9.82 4.49 14.67
CA GLU A 265 -9.99 4.87 13.26
C GLU A 265 -9.02 4.10 12.36
N ILE A 266 -7.76 3.90 12.79
CA ILE A 266 -6.79 3.10 12.03
C ILE A 266 -7.25 1.64 11.91
N LYS A 267 -7.72 1.04 13.02
CA LYS A 267 -8.26 -0.32 13.01
C LYS A 267 -9.43 -0.46 12.05
N ASP A 268 -10.34 0.51 12.05
CA ASP A 268 -11.48 0.52 11.16
C ASP A 268 -11.06 0.64 9.70
N ILE A 269 -10.18 1.60 9.38
CA ILE A 269 -9.62 1.81 8.03
C ILE A 269 -8.90 0.57 7.49
N LEU A 270 -8.17 -0.14 8.35
CA LEU A 270 -7.41 -1.34 7.98
C LEU A 270 -8.24 -2.64 8.06
N GLY A 271 -9.51 -2.56 8.44
CA GLY A 271 -10.42 -3.71 8.48
C GLY A 271 -10.18 -4.68 9.63
N PHE A 272 -9.58 -4.24 10.74
CA PHE A 272 -9.40 -5.08 11.94
C PHE A 272 -10.75 -5.61 12.47
N ASN A 273 -11.77 -4.76 12.46
CA ASN A 273 -13.11 -5.14 12.91
C ASN A 273 -13.69 -6.25 12.02
N VAL A 274 -13.56 -6.11 10.70
CA VAL A 274 -14.00 -7.13 9.72
C VAL A 274 -13.24 -8.45 9.93
N TYR A 275 -11.92 -8.37 10.11
CA TYR A 275 -11.09 -9.54 10.39
C TYR A 275 -11.54 -10.31 11.64
N TYR A 276 -11.76 -9.61 12.77
CA TYR A 276 -12.14 -10.28 14.01
C TYR A 276 -13.57 -10.84 13.97
N GLU A 277 -14.50 -10.21 13.26
CA GLU A 277 -15.82 -10.82 13.03
C GLU A 277 -15.71 -12.08 12.16
N GLU A 278 -14.92 -12.03 11.08
CA GLU A 278 -14.68 -13.19 10.21
C GLU A 278 -14.01 -14.34 11.00
N GLU A 279 -13.02 -14.04 11.85
CA GLU A 279 -12.35 -15.03 12.71
C GLU A 279 -13.33 -15.74 13.65
N LYS A 280 -14.31 -15.02 14.22
CA LYS A 280 -15.33 -15.63 15.11
C LYS A 280 -16.15 -16.69 14.40
N HIS A 281 -16.39 -16.58 13.10
CA HIS A 281 -17.11 -17.60 12.34
C HIS A 281 -16.37 -18.95 12.30
N TYR A 282 -15.04 -18.93 12.42
CA TYR A 282 -14.21 -20.14 12.41
C TYR A 282 -13.67 -20.52 13.79
N ALA A 283 -14.05 -19.78 14.84
CA ALA A 283 -13.65 -20.07 16.21
C ALA A 283 -14.24 -21.43 16.62
N PHE A 284 -13.40 -22.46 16.62
CA PHE A 284 -13.82 -23.81 16.97
C PHE A 284 -14.13 -23.90 18.47
N CYS A 285 -15.39 -24.18 18.80
CA CYS A 285 -15.79 -24.50 20.17
C CYS A 285 -15.29 -25.91 20.51
N THR A 286 -14.25 -26.01 21.33
CA THR A 286 -13.72 -27.28 21.88
C THR A 286 -14.72 -28.04 22.76
N SER A 287 -15.92 -27.50 23.00
CA SER A 287 -16.98 -28.08 23.82
C SER A 287 -17.78 -29.21 23.14
N HIS A 288 -17.59 -29.49 21.84
CA HIS A 288 -18.24 -30.61 21.14
C HIS A 288 -17.36 -31.86 20.97
N LEU A 289 -16.08 -31.80 21.34
CA LEU A 289 -15.18 -32.96 21.32
C LEU A 289 -15.26 -33.81 22.61
N SER A 290 -15.92 -33.33 23.67
CA SER A 290 -16.13 -34.13 24.88
C SER A 290 -17.25 -35.15 24.73
N SER A 291 -18.32 -34.83 23.98
CA SER A 291 -19.47 -35.73 23.79
C SER A 291 -19.23 -36.83 22.75
N GLN A 292 -18.34 -36.62 21.78
CA GLN A 292 -17.97 -37.66 20.81
C GLN A 292 -16.90 -38.64 21.33
N ARG A 293 -16.05 -38.22 22.28
CA ARG A 293 -15.06 -39.13 22.90
C ARG A 293 -15.71 -40.19 23.79
N GLU A 294 -16.83 -39.89 24.46
CA GLU A 294 -17.55 -40.88 25.26
C GLU A 294 -18.25 -41.95 24.39
N VAL A 295 -18.78 -41.58 23.22
CA VAL A 295 -19.46 -42.51 22.32
C VAL A 295 -18.48 -43.43 21.58
N ILE A 296 -17.28 -42.94 21.23
CA ILE A 296 -16.27 -43.74 20.53
C ILE A 296 -15.54 -44.69 21.49
N SER A 297 -15.36 -44.32 22.76
CA SER A 297 -14.71 -45.18 23.76
C SER A 297 -15.51 -46.44 24.11
N GLN A 298 -16.83 -46.47 23.87
CA GLN A 298 -17.65 -47.66 24.10
C GLN A 298 -17.70 -48.63 22.90
N ARG A 299 -17.21 -48.21 21.72
CA ARG A 299 -17.36 -48.98 20.47
C ARG A 299 -16.07 -49.58 19.92
N LEU A 300 -14.91 -49.28 20.50
CA LEU A 300 -13.58 -49.73 20.06
C LEU A 300 -12.96 -50.80 20.99
N GLN A 301 -13.77 -51.66 21.60
CA GLN A 301 -13.27 -52.87 22.26
C GLN A 301 -13.07 -54.06 21.31
N ASP A 302 -13.49 -53.96 20.05
CA ASP A 302 -13.24 -55.01 19.06
C ASP A 302 -12.66 -54.42 17.76
N GLU A 303 -11.59 -55.07 17.31
CA GLU A 303 -10.85 -54.92 16.04
C GLU A 303 -9.87 -53.73 15.90
N VAL A 304 -8.60 -54.03 16.13
CA VAL A 304 -7.44 -53.23 15.68
C VAL A 304 -7.25 -53.45 14.19
N VAL A 305 -7.52 -52.41 13.39
CA VAL A 305 -7.03 -52.30 12.01
C VAL A 305 -6.08 -51.11 11.94
N GLU A 306 -4.79 -51.43 11.73
CA GLU A 306 -3.72 -50.45 11.57
C GLU A 306 -3.82 -49.83 10.17
N VAL A 307 -4.20 -48.55 10.08
CA VAL A 307 -4.26 -47.80 8.82
C VAL A 307 -2.92 -47.08 8.61
N LEU A 308 -2.11 -47.64 7.71
CA LEU A 308 -0.93 -46.98 7.16
C LEU A 308 -1.36 -45.83 6.23
N THR A 309 -1.03 -44.59 6.59
CA THR A 309 -1.16 -43.45 5.67
C THR A 309 0.08 -43.34 4.75
N PRO A 310 -0.07 -43.20 3.42
CA PRO A 310 1.07 -43.13 2.50
C PRO A 310 1.79 -41.78 2.60
N GLU A 311 3.11 -41.84 2.70
CA GLU A 311 4.01 -40.71 2.57
C GLU A 311 3.93 -40.12 1.15
N VAL A 312 3.40 -38.91 1.02
CA VAL A 312 3.57 -38.12 -0.22
C VAL A 312 4.89 -37.38 -0.12
N SER A 313 5.81 -37.86 -0.94
CA SER A 313 7.15 -37.35 -1.22
C SER A 313 7.19 -35.87 -1.60
N HIS A 314 7.87 -35.06 -0.79
CA HIS A 314 8.57 -33.87 -1.30
C HIS A 314 9.97 -34.29 -1.76
N SER A 315 10.07 -34.65 -3.04
CA SER A 315 11.35 -34.74 -3.74
C SER A 315 11.73 -33.36 -4.26
N TYR A 316 12.82 -32.78 -3.74
CA TYR A 316 13.95 -32.19 -4.49
C TYR A 316 14.95 -31.59 -3.47
N ASN A 317 15.94 -32.42 -3.12
CA ASN A 317 17.38 -32.16 -2.90
C ASN A 317 17.83 -30.71 -2.57
N ASN A 318 18.73 -30.44 -1.62
CA ASN A 318 19.91 -31.21 -1.22
C ASN A 318 20.48 -30.68 0.10
N GLY A 319 20.96 -31.60 0.95
CA GLY A 319 22.00 -31.47 1.98
C GLY A 319 22.17 -30.16 2.75
N ASP A 320 21.67 -30.12 3.99
CA ASP A 320 22.57 -30.02 5.15
C ASP A 320 21.85 -30.48 6.43
N SER A 321 22.50 -31.34 7.19
CA SER A 321 21.96 -32.06 8.33
C SER A 321 22.11 -31.26 9.62
N THR A 322 21.15 -30.39 9.97
CA THR A 322 21.03 -29.81 11.34
C THR A 322 19.61 -29.41 11.80
N ARG A 323 18.53 -29.75 11.07
CA ARG A 323 17.17 -29.35 11.48
C ARG A 323 16.48 -30.35 12.41
N GLY A 324 16.94 -30.41 13.66
CA GLY A 324 16.36 -31.26 14.72
C GLY A 324 15.87 -30.54 15.99
N SER A 325 16.21 -29.26 16.21
CA SER A 325 15.87 -28.55 17.47
C SER A 325 14.86 -27.40 17.29
N PHE A 326 14.75 -26.84 16.09
CA PHE A 326 14.12 -25.53 15.89
C PHE A 326 12.59 -25.48 15.92
N SER A 327 11.84 -26.52 15.53
CA SER A 327 10.36 -26.45 15.53
C SER A 327 9.73 -26.63 16.92
N ARG A 328 10.50 -27.09 17.93
CA ARG A 328 9.97 -27.41 19.27
C ARG A 328 10.12 -26.29 20.31
N MET A 329 10.89 -25.24 20.02
CA MET A 329 11.07 -24.09 20.91
C MET A 329 9.87 -23.12 20.90
N TRP A 330 9.11 -23.07 19.80
CA TRP A 330 8.07 -22.06 19.55
C TRP A 330 6.75 -22.30 20.32
N SER A 331 6.61 -23.42 21.04
CA SER A 331 5.43 -23.74 21.83
C SER A 331 5.49 -23.30 23.31
N ARG A 332 6.65 -22.80 23.78
CA ARG A 332 6.89 -22.41 25.19
C ARG A 332 6.45 -20.97 25.47
N LYS A 333 6.04 -20.66 26.70
CA LYS A 333 5.70 -19.30 27.14
C LYS A 333 6.73 -18.79 28.14
N LEU A 334 6.99 -17.49 28.10
CA LEU A 334 7.79 -16.79 29.10
C LEU A 334 6.88 -15.86 29.88
N ARG A 335 7.01 -15.87 31.20
CA ARG A 335 6.41 -14.84 32.05
C ARG A 335 7.48 -13.86 32.49
N VAL A 336 7.31 -12.59 32.15
CA VAL A 336 8.22 -11.51 32.58
C VAL A 336 7.51 -10.67 33.62
N LYS A 337 8.14 -10.56 34.79
CA LYS A 337 7.65 -9.81 35.93
C LYS A 337 8.65 -8.71 36.31
N ILE A 338 8.17 -7.49 36.49
CA ILE A 338 8.95 -6.35 36.98
C ILE A 338 8.26 -5.83 38.23
N SER A 339 8.98 -5.86 39.35
CA SER A 339 8.53 -5.29 40.62
C SER A 339 9.32 -4.03 40.92
N GLY A 340 8.60 -2.94 41.14
CA GLY A 340 9.16 -1.66 41.53
C GLY A 340 9.84 -1.73 42.89
N ARG A 341 10.78 -0.82 43.13
CA ARG A 341 11.43 -0.60 44.44
C ARG A 341 10.47 -0.30 45.61
N ASP A 342 9.25 0.11 45.30
CA ASP A 342 8.13 0.33 46.22
C ASP A 342 7.37 -0.96 46.56
N GLY A 343 7.75 -2.11 45.97
CA GLY A 343 7.14 -3.41 46.20
C GLY A 343 5.92 -3.69 45.34
N PHE A 344 5.52 -2.77 44.47
CA PHE A 344 4.40 -2.94 43.54
C PHE A 344 4.85 -3.51 42.20
N ASP A 345 4.03 -4.40 41.63
CA ASP A 345 4.30 -4.98 40.31
C ASP A 345 4.01 -3.95 39.21
N LYS A 346 5.05 -3.54 38.49
CA LYS A 346 4.97 -2.62 37.36
C LYS A 346 4.59 -3.32 36.07
N LEU A 347 4.96 -4.61 35.95
CA LEU A 347 4.68 -5.42 34.76
C LEU A 347 4.60 -6.90 35.14
N ASP A 348 3.61 -7.61 34.61
CA ASP A 348 3.50 -9.07 34.73
C ASP A 348 2.80 -9.61 33.47
N ILE A 349 3.59 -10.09 32.50
CA ILE A 349 3.10 -10.45 31.17
C ILE A 349 3.59 -11.83 30.74
N ARG A 350 2.78 -12.52 29.94
CA ARG A 350 3.11 -13.81 29.31
C ARG A 350 3.31 -13.62 27.82
N ILE A 351 4.44 -14.05 27.31
CA ILE A 351 4.84 -13.87 25.91
C ILE A 351 5.27 -15.22 25.32
N PRO A 352 4.87 -15.57 24.09
CA PRO A 352 5.44 -16.72 23.40
C PRO A 352 6.96 -16.60 23.26
N ALA A 353 7.70 -17.68 23.50
CA ALA A 353 9.15 -17.71 23.34
C ALA A 353 9.64 -17.41 21.90
N GLY A 354 8.73 -17.41 20.92
CA GLY A 354 9.01 -16.95 19.57
C GLY A 354 9.16 -15.44 19.39
N PHE A 355 8.78 -14.63 20.38
CA PHE A 355 8.79 -13.17 20.29
C PHE A 355 9.97 -12.52 21.03
N LEU A 356 11.08 -13.24 21.15
CA LEU A 356 12.26 -12.82 21.93
C LEU A 356 12.91 -11.54 21.40
N GLU A 357 12.96 -11.31 20.09
CA GLU A 357 13.56 -10.10 19.52
C GLU A 357 12.74 -8.84 19.82
N GLY A 358 11.43 -8.98 20.05
CA GLY A 358 10.56 -7.86 20.43
C GLY A 358 10.58 -7.52 21.92
N ILE A 359 11.09 -8.40 22.78
CA ILE A 359 11.00 -8.25 24.23
C ILE A 359 11.86 -7.11 24.77
N THR A 360 12.98 -6.82 24.11
CA THR A 360 13.90 -5.73 24.46
C THR A 360 13.28 -4.36 24.22
N ASN A 361 12.30 -4.26 23.33
CA ASN A 361 11.51 -3.03 23.14
C ASN A 361 10.50 -2.82 24.28
N ILE A 362 10.07 -3.90 24.94
CA ILE A 362 9.11 -3.85 26.06
C ILE A 362 9.86 -3.67 27.39
N VAL A 363 11.00 -4.34 27.54
CA VAL A 363 11.84 -4.28 28.74
C VAL A 363 13.30 -4.00 28.32
N PRO A 364 13.70 -2.71 28.22
CA PRO A 364 15.04 -2.33 27.79
C PRO A 364 16.17 -2.91 28.66
N ALA A 365 15.89 -3.23 29.92
CA ALA A 365 16.85 -3.85 30.83
C ALA A 365 17.23 -5.31 30.45
N LEU A 366 16.52 -5.93 29.50
CA LEU A 366 16.87 -7.24 28.94
C LEU A 366 17.80 -7.14 27.71
N VAL A 367 18.17 -5.93 27.28
CA VAL A 367 19.13 -5.72 26.19
C VAL A 367 20.48 -6.34 26.54
N GLY A 368 20.98 -7.22 25.66
CA GLY A 368 22.25 -7.94 25.86
C GLY A 368 22.12 -9.26 26.62
N VAL A 369 20.94 -9.62 27.10
CA VAL A 369 20.69 -10.93 27.73
C VAL A 369 20.35 -11.97 26.66
N ASN A 370 21.15 -13.04 26.56
CA ASN A 370 20.92 -14.12 25.62
C ASN A 370 19.85 -15.11 26.12
N LEU A 371 18.60 -14.66 26.14
CA LEU A 371 17.44 -15.47 26.57
C LEU A 371 17.29 -16.77 25.76
N LYS A 372 17.74 -16.77 24.52
CA LYS A 372 17.72 -17.94 23.63
C LYS A 372 18.60 -19.06 24.16
N GLU A 373 19.83 -18.74 24.57
CA GLU A 373 20.77 -19.71 25.14
C GLU A 373 20.28 -20.26 26.49
N LEU A 374 19.62 -19.44 27.31
CA LEU A 374 19.00 -19.90 28.57
C LEU A 374 17.83 -20.88 28.33
N LEU A 375 17.09 -20.70 27.24
CA LEU A 375 16.01 -21.60 26.84
C LEU A 375 16.52 -22.91 26.23
N ASP A 376 17.63 -22.86 25.50
CA ASP A 376 18.27 -24.05 24.92
C ASP A 376 18.87 -24.96 26.00
N ASN A 377 19.30 -24.38 27.13
CA ASN A 377 19.87 -25.10 28.26
C ASN A 377 18.83 -25.62 29.28
N THR A 378 17.52 -25.46 29.04
CA THR A 378 16.46 -25.93 29.96
C THR A 378 15.69 -27.14 29.41
N SER A 379 15.48 -28.16 30.27
CA SER A 379 14.67 -29.34 29.97
C SER A 379 13.19 -28.99 29.79
N PHE A 380 12.49 -29.81 29.00
CA PHE A 380 11.10 -29.55 28.60
C PHE A 380 10.09 -29.69 29.75
N ASP A 381 10.46 -30.38 30.83
CA ASP A 381 9.60 -30.64 32.00
C ASP A 381 9.71 -29.54 33.08
N ASP A 382 10.52 -28.49 32.85
CA ASP A 382 10.83 -27.44 33.83
C ASP A 382 9.80 -26.29 33.85
N GLY A 383 8.51 -26.58 33.66
CA GLY A 383 7.44 -25.58 33.75
C GLY A 383 7.43 -24.87 35.10
N GLY A 384 7.47 -23.54 35.10
CA GLY A 384 7.55 -22.69 36.30
C GLY A 384 8.97 -22.33 36.75
N LYS A 385 10.01 -22.72 36.01
CA LYS A 385 11.41 -22.42 36.38
C LYS A 385 11.77 -20.96 36.14
N GLN A 386 12.37 -20.32 37.15
CA GLN A 386 12.92 -18.97 37.05
C GLN A 386 14.22 -19.02 36.24
N LEU A 387 14.23 -18.35 35.08
CA LEU A 387 15.38 -18.24 34.19
C LEU A 387 16.29 -17.07 34.59
N LEU A 388 15.71 -15.97 35.06
CA LEU A 388 16.44 -14.75 35.45
C LEU A 388 15.78 -14.08 36.65
N ASP A 389 16.61 -13.45 37.48
CA ASP A 389 16.21 -12.59 38.59
C ASP A 389 17.35 -11.64 38.95
N PHE A 390 17.19 -10.37 38.61
CA PHE A 390 18.20 -9.35 38.85
C PHE A 390 17.55 -7.99 39.10
N LYS A 391 18.34 -7.03 39.55
CA LYS A 391 17.92 -5.63 39.67
C LYS A 391 18.53 -4.80 38.56
N ASP A 392 17.72 -3.97 37.92
CA ASP A 392 18.21 -3.03 36.92
C ASP A 392 18.93 -1.84 37.55
N THR A 393 19.46 -0.94 36.71
CA THR A 393 20.18 0.27 37.15
C THR A 393 19.28 1.28 37.88
N MET A 394 17.95 1.16 37.76
CA MET A 394 16.97 1.98 38.45
C MET A 394 16.51 1.38 39.79
N GLY A 395 16.93 0.15 40.09
CA GLY A 395 16.64 -0.59 41.32
C GLY A 395 15.36 -1.43 41.27
N ASP A 396 14.73 -1.56 40.10
CA ASP A 396 13.57 -2.42 39.88
C ASP A 396 14.02 -3.88 39.75
N ARG A 397 13.26 -4.82 40.33
CA ARG A 397 13.55 -6.26 40.25
C ARG A 397 12.87 -6.86 39.03
N ILE A 398 13.65 -7.50 38.17
CA ILE A 398 13.19 -8.13 36.94
C ILE A 398 13.35 -9.64 37.06
N GLN A 399 12.25 -10.36 36.87
CA GLN A 399 12.20 -11.82 36.93
C GLN A 399 11.63 -12.36 35.61
N VAL A 400 12.26 -13.41 35.08
CA VAL A 400 11.78 -14.13 33.89
C VAL A 400 11.59 -15.58 34.26
N PHE A 401 10.40 -16.11 33.99
CA PHE A 401 10.03 -17.50 34.22
C PHE A 401 9.72 -18.19 32.91
N LEU A 402 10.06 -19.45 32.83
CA LEU A 402 9.57 -20.37 31.81
C LEU A 402 8.23 -20.95 32.28
N GLU A 403 7.20 -20.86 31.45
CA GLU A 403 5.88 -21.48 31.66
C GLU A 403 5.53 -22.50 30.58
#